data_AF-A0A2V6IU60-F1
#
_entry.id   AF-A0A2V6IU60-F1
#
_cell.length_a   1.000
_cell.length_b   1.000
_cell.length_c   1.000
_cell.angle_alpha   90.00
_cell.angle_beta   90.00
_cell.angle_gamma   90.00
#
_symmetry.space_group_name_H-M   'P 1'
#
loop_
_entity.id
_entity.type
_entity.pdbx_description
1 polymer ?
#
loop_
_entity_poly.entity_id
_entity_poly.type
_entity_poly.pdbx_seq_one_letter_code
_entity_poly.pdbx_strand_id
1 'polypeptide(L)'
;GIAGNLAIAGAIFKSGGGFMVDHPLDPENKYLRHSFVESPDMLNVHNGNVTTDANGEATVSLPYYFEALNQDFRYQLTVIGQFAQAIVGQEISNNQFTIKTDHARVRVSWQVTGIRRDPWAVANRIAVEEEKPTEDKGRYLHPELWGRPKEEQVHHRLVAEAGRLTAPERLEDIQTVDRSRVEEERRQMEELLRQAKH
;
A
#
# COMPACT_ATOMS: atom_id res chain seq x y z
N GLY A 1 4.05 -14.10 23.44
CA GLY A 1 3.91 -14.31 21.99
C GLY A 1 2.47 -14.60 21.68
N ILE A 2 2.01 -14.28 20.47
CA ILE A 2 0.66 -14.61 20.00
C ILE A 2 0.83 -15.82 19.07
N ALA A 3 0.16 -16.93 19.38
CA ALA A 3 0.13 -18.12 18.53
C ALA A 3 -1.23 -18.19 17.84
N GLY A 4 -1.30 -17.82 16.56
CA GLY A 4 -2.52 -17.79 15.77
C GLY A 4 -2.68 -16.50 14.95
N ASN A 5 -3.88 -16.31 14.40
CA ASN A 5 -4.22 -15.12 13.61
C ASN A 5 -4.37 -13.90 14.52
N LEU A 6 -3.85 -12.76 14.07
CA LEU A 6 -3.96 -11.48 14.76
C LEU A 6 -4.67 -10.48 13.83
N ALA A 7 -5.81 -9.95 14.28
CA ALA A 7 -6.50 -8.84 13.63
C ALA A 7 -6.32 -7.59 14.49
N ILE A 8 -5.81 -6.51 13.89
CA ILE A 8 -5.63 -5.21 14.54
C ILE A 8 -6.38 -4.19 13.71
N ALA A 9 -7.35 -3.51 14.33
CA ALA A 9 -8.14 -2.47 13.66
C ALA A 9 -7.38 -1.13 13.51
N GLY A 10 -6.33 -0.93 14.32
CA GLY A 10 -5.48 0.26 14.32
C GLY A 10 -4.11 0.06 13.65
N ALA A 11 -3.20 1.00 13.88
CA ALA A 11 -1.83 0.94 13.38
C ALA A 11 -0.92 0.06 14.24
N ILE A 12 0.13 -0.50 13.62
CA ILE A 12 1.22 -1.21 14.30
C ILE A 12 2.48 -0.35 14.21
N PHE A 13 2.98 0.11 15.36
CA PHE A 13 4.29 0.73 15.47
C PHE A 13 5.27 -0.27 16.06
N LYS A 14 6.33 -0.60 15.31
CA LYS A 14 7.30 -1.62 15.72
C LYS A 14 8.74 -1.18 15.46
N SER A 15 9.66 -1.65 16.28
CA SER A 15 11.11 -1.48 16.02
C SER A 15 11.60 -2.41 14.90
N GLY A 16 10.94 -3.55 14.70
CA GLY A 16 11.24 -4.51 13.64
C GLY A 16 10.03 -5.39 13.32
N GLY A 17 10.01 -5.99 12.14
CA GLY A 17 8.93 -6.89 11.71
C GLY A 17 9.30 -7.58 10.41
N GLY A 18 8.73 -8.75 10.21
CA GLY A 18 9.02 -9.59 9.06
C GLY A 18 8.28 -10.91 9.13
N PHE A 19 8.51 -11.76 8.15
CA PHE A 19 8.08 -13.15 8.20
C PHE A 19 9.27 -14.08 8.40
N MET A 20 8.98 -15.27 8.90
CA MET A 20 9.89 -16.40 8.93
C MET A 20 9.14 -17.60 8.37
N VAL A 21 9.78 -18.30 7.44
CA VAL A 21 9.31 -19.57 6.87
C VAL A 21 10.49 -20.53 6.78
N ASP A 22 10.21 -21.82 6.60
CA ASP A 22 11.26 -22.77 6.26
C ASP A 22 11.91 -22.37 4.94
N HIS A 23 13.23 -22.55 4.83
CA HIS A 23 13.94 -22.15 3.63
C HIS A 23 13.46 -22.97 2.43
N PRO A 24 13.02 -22.34 1.32
CA PRO A 24 12.34 -23.05 0.23
C PRO A 24 13.22 -24.07 -0.51
N LEU A 25 14.55 -23.97 -0.39
CA LEU A 25 15.51 -24.92 -0.97
C LEU A 25 16.19 -25.84 0.07
N ASP A 26 15.96 -25.61 1.36
CA ASP A 26 16.63 -26.36 2.45
C ASP A 26 15.82 -26.30 3.76
N PRO A 27 14.56 -26.79 3.75
CA PRO A 27 13.62 -26.55 4.84
C PRO A 27 13.99 -27.30 6.13
N GLU A 28 14.67 -28.43 6.04
CA GLU A 28 15.07 -29.24 7.21
C GLU A 28 16.19 -28.58 8.04
N ASN A 29 17.00 -27.70 7.43
CA ASN A 29 18.20 -27.16 8.07
C ASN A 29 18.20 -25.63 8.22
N LYS A 30 17.33 -24.89 7.51
CA LYS A 30 17.38 -23.43 7.46
C LYS A 30 16.01 -22.78 7.53
N TYR A 31 16.00 -21.59 8.11
CA TYR A 31 14.89 -20.63 8.00
C TYR A 31 15.22 -19.54 6.98
N LEU A 32 14.21 -19.07 6.26
CA LEU A 32 14.25 -17.84 5.48
C LEU A 32 13.50 -16.73 6.24
N ARG A 33 14.15 -15.57 6.41
CA ARG A 33 13.57 -14.39 7.09
C ARG A 33 13.70 -13.16 6.23
N HIS A 34 12.62 -12.39 6.10
CA HIS A 34 12.58 -11.16 5.32
C HIS A 34 11.90 -10.04 6.12
N SER A 35 12.40 -8.81 5.95
CA SER A 35 11.77 -7.61 6.50
C SER A 35 10.65 -7.11 5.61
N PHE A 36 9.74 -6.34 6.18
CA PHE A 36 8.79 -5.53 5.43
C PHE A 36 9.49 -4.38 4.68
N VAL A 37 8.83 -3.91 3.63
CA VAL A 37 9.17 -2.64 2.94
C VAL A 37 8.41 -1.52 3.65
N GLU A 38 9.12 -0.48 4.06
CA GLU A 38 8.55 0.66 4.79
C GLU A 38 8.63 1.92 3.91
N SER A 39 7.60 2.76 3.97
CA SER A 39 7.53 4.04 3.25
C SER A 39 6.92 5.11 4.16
N PRO A 40 7.44 6.36 4.13
CA PRO A 40 6.84 7.46 4.87
C PRO A 40 5.43 7.83 4.37
N ASP A 41 5.06 7.45 3.14
CA ASP A 41 3.85 7.94 2.46
C ASP A 41 2.68 6.93 2.43
N MET A 42 2.82 5.75 3.05
CA MET A 42 1.88 4.63 2.90
C MET A 42 1.72 4.19 1.44
N LEU A 43 2.84 3.88 0.77
CA LEU A 43 2.85 3.44 -0.62
C LEU A 43 2.30 2.01 -0.80
N ASN A 44 1.48 1.84 -1.84
CA ASN A 44 1.22 0.53 -2.45
C ASN A 44 2.12 0.34 -3.67
N VAL A 45 2.66 -0.87 -3.84
CA VAL A 45 3.52 -1.24 -4.98
C VAL A 45 2.79 -2.26 -5.84
N HIS A 46 2.67 -1.99 -7.13
CA HIS A 46 2.14 -2.90 -8.13
C HIS A 46 3.18 -3.08 -9.23
N ASN A 47 3.39 -4.30 -9.72
CA ASN A 47 4.38 -4.57 -10.75
C ASN A 47 3.94 -5.69 -11.67
N GLY A 48 4.64 -5.81 -12.79
CA GLY A 48 4.42 -6.86 -13.75
C GLY A 48 5.37 -6.77 -14.93
N ASN A 49 5.09 -7.56 -15.94
CA ASN A 49 5.77 -7.51 -17.22
C ASN A 49 4.73 -7.36 -18.34
N VAL A 50 5.09 -6.67 -19.41
CA VAL A 50 4.28 -6.58 -20.63
C VAL A 50 5.20 -6.62 -21.85
N THR A 51 4.68 -7.01 -23.02
CA THR A 51 5.40 -6.93 -24.28
C THR A 51 4.67 -5.98 -25.21
N THR A 52 5.38 -5.02 -25.80
CA THR A 52 4.80 -4.09 -26.76
C THR A 52 4.41 -4.78 -28.06
N ASP A 53 3.45 -4.21 -28.77
CA ASP A 53 2.94 -4.74 -30.02
C ASP A 53 3.87 -4.42 -31.21
N ALA A 54 3.35 -4.57 -32.44
CA ALA A 54 4.09 -4.27 -33.66
C ALA A 54 4.41 -2.77 -33.84
N ASN A 55 3.70 -1.88 -33.14
CA ASN A 55 3.90 -0.44 -33.16
C ASN A 55 4.77 0.05 -31.98
N GLY A 56 5.23 -0.87 -31.12
CA GLY A 56 5.98 -0.52 -29.92
C GLY A 56 5.09 -0.01 -28.79
N GLU A 57 3.79 -0.34 -28.76
CA GLU A 57 2.88 0.09 -27.69
C GLU A 57 2.34 -1.09 -26.88
N ALA A 58 2.13 -0.89 -25.58
CA ALA A 58 1.47 -1.85 -24.70
C ALA A 58 0.53 -1.11 -23.75
N THR A 59 -0.68 -1.63 -23.56
CA THR A 59 -1.57 -1.19 -22.49
C THR A 59 -1.43 -2.12 -21.30
N VAL A 60 -1.20 -1.55 -20.11
CA VAL A 60 -1.21 -2.28 -18.85
C VAL A 60 -2.53 -2.00 -18.15
N SER A 61 -3.32 -3.05 -17.92
CA SER A 61 -4.53 -2.99 -17.09
C SER A 61 -4.18 -3.25 -15.63
N LEU A 62 -4.54 -2.31 -14.76
CA LEU A 62 -4.42 -2.41 -13.31
C LEU A 62 -5.74 -2.96 -12.74
N PRO A 63 -5.73 -3.49 -11.50
CA PRO A 63 -6.98 -3.88 -10.83
C PRO A 63 -7.99 -2.73 -10.81
N TYR A 64 -9.28 -3.03 -10.98
CA TYR A 64 -10.35 -2.01 -11.09
C TYR A 64 -10.45 -1.05 -9.89
N TYR A 65 -9.88 -1.42 -8.74
CA TYR A 65 -9.84 -0.60 -7.53
C TYR A 65 -8.59 0.27 -7.43
N PHE A 66 -7.63 0.16 -8.35
CA PHE A 66 -6.29 0.75 -8.20
C PHE A 66 -6.35 2.27 -8.01
N GLU A 67 -7.04 2.99 -8.90
CA GLU A 67 -7.15 4.45 -8.81
C GLU A 67 -8.04 4.92 -7.64
N ALA A 68 -9.01 4.08 -7.24
CA ALA A 68 -9.84 4.35 -6.07
C ALA A 68 -9.02 4.24 -4.77
N LEU A 69 -8.05 3.33 -4.73
CA LEU A 69 -7.18 3.08 -3.59
C LEU A 69 -5.95 3.98 -3.57
N ASN A 70 -5.50 4.50 -4.72
CA ASN A 70 -4.19 5.16 -4.86
C ASN A 70 -4.26 6.51 -5.57
N GLN A 71 -3.34 7.41 -5.23
CA GLN A 71 -3.02 8.66 -5.92
C GLN A 71 -1.50 8.84 -6.07
N ASP A 72 -1.07 9.95 -6.66
CA ASP A 72 0.35 10.35 -6.74
C ASP A 72 1.25 9.26 -7.33
N PHE A 73 0.90 8.83 -8.55
CA PHE A 73 1.50 7.68 -9.21
C PHE A 73 2.96 7.94 -9.61
N ARG A 74 3.81 6.91 -9.47
CA ARG A 74 5.19 6.92 -9.97
C ARG A 74 5.47 5.63 -10.74
N TYR A 75 6.30 5.72 -11.76
CA TYR A 75 6.57 4.64 -12.70
C TYR A 75 8.06 4.31 -12.74
N GLN A 76 8.39 3.02 -12.82
CA GLN A 76 9.72 2.54 -13.17
C GLN A 76 9.58 1.49 -14.26
N LEU A 77 10.33 1.66 -15.35
CA LEU A 77 10.31 0.77 -16.52
C LEU A 77 11.71 0.21 -16.76
N THR A 78 11.81 -1.07 -17.09
CA THR A 78 13.07 -1.72 -17.45
C THR A 78 12.84 -2.64 -18.64
N VAL A 79 13.52 -2.38 -19.75
CA VAL A 79 13.47 -3.22 -20.95
C VAL A 79 14.27 -4.52 -20.73
N ILE A 80 13.77 -5.63 -21.28
CA ILE A 80 14.34 -6.97 -21.10
C ILE A 80 14.64 -7.60 -22.45
N GLY A 81 15.83 -8.18 -22.60
CA GLY A 81 16.25 -9.00 -23.73
C GLY A 81 16.77 -8.21 -24.94
N GLN A 82 16.33 -6.97 -25.13
CA GLN A 82 16.91 -6.04 -26.10
C GLN A 82 16.99 -4.64 -25.49
N PHE A 83 18.01 -3.88 -25.89
CA PHE A 83 18.07 -2.45 -25.56
C PHE A 83 17.02 -1.71 -26.40
N ALA A 84 16.24 -0.85 -25.75
CA ALA A 84 15.22 -0.02 -26.36
C ALA A 84 14.98 1.17 -25.42
N GLN A 85 14.54 2.29 -25.98
CA GLN A 85 13.99 3.38 -25.19
C GLN A 85 12.56 3.02 -24.80
N ALA A 86 12.18 3.31 -23.55
CA ALA A 86 10.84 3.06 -23.05
C ALA A 86 10.33 4.28 -22.26
N ILE A 87 9.09 4.68 -22.51
CA ILE A 87 8.40 5.75 -21.80
C ILE A 87 7.01 5.30 -21.37
N VAL A 88 6.45 6.01 -20.39
CA VAL A 88 5.00 6.00 -20.18
C VAL A 88 4.37 6.81 -21.31
N GLY A 89 3.59 6.16 -22.17
CA GLY A 89 2.93 6.80 -23.30
C GLY A 89 1.69 7.59 -22.88
N GLN A 90 0.93 7.04 -21.94
CA GLN A 90 -0.22 7.67 -21.29
C GLN A 90 -0.14 7.31 -19.82
N GLU A 91 -0.26 8.31 -18.95
CA GLU A 91 -0.35 8.10 -17.51
C GLU A 91 -1.63 7.34 -17.14
N ILE A 92 -1.66 6.83 -15.91
CA ILE A 92 -2.79 6.09 -15.38
C ILE A 92 -4.06 6.93 -15.47
N SER A 93 -5.04 6.35 -16.16
CA SER A 93 -6.43 6.80 -16.20
C SER A 93 -7.31 5.58 -16.44
N ASN A 94 -8.48 5.50 -15.80
CA ASN A 94 -9.40 4.36 -15.93
C ASN A 94 -8.74 3.00 -15.62
N ASN A 95 -7.91 2.95 -14.58
CA ASN A 95 -7.11 1.80 -14.14
C ASN A 95 -6.23 1.20 -15.24
N GLN A 96 -5.73 2.02 -16.16
CA GLN A 96 -4.77 1.58 -17.16
C GLN A 96 -3.77 2.66 -17.49
N PHE A 97 -2.59 2.27 -17.95
CA PHE A 97 -1.60 3.16 -18.53
C PHE A 97 -0.96 2.50 -19.74
N THR A 98 -0.27 3.28 -20.56
CA THR A 98 0.42 2.72 -21.73
C THR A 98 1.92 2.88 -21.61
N ILE A 99 2.64 1.89 -22.13
CA ILE A 99 4.08 1.90 -22.30
C ILE A 99 4.36 1.99 -23.79
N LYS A 100 5.28 2.87 -24.17
CA LYS A 100 5.74 3.02 -25.55
C LYS A 100 7.24 2.76 -25.63
N THR A 101 7.65 1.99 -26.63
CA THR A 101 9.03 1.69 -26.95
C THR A 101 9.39 2.11 -28.37
N ASP A 102 10.65 2.41 -28.63
CA ASP A 102 11.15 2.76 -29.97
C ASP A 102 11.32 1.55 -30.91
N HIS A 103 11.28 0.33 -30.36
CA HIS A 103 11.22 -0.92 -31.10
C HIS A 103 9.90 -1.67 -30.85
N ALA A 104 9.48 -2.47 -31.82
CA ALA A 104 8.35 -3.38 -31.68
C ALA A 104 8.71 -4.60 -30.82
N ARG A 105 7.70 -5.22 -30.18
CA ARG A 105 7.87 -6.49 -29.44
C ARG A 105 8.95 -6.43 -28.36
N VAL A 106 9.07 -5.30 -27.67
CA VAL A 106 9.97 -5.13 -26.54
C VAL A 106 9.26 -5.59 -25.28
N ARG A 107 9.91 -6.49 -24.53
CA ARG A 107 9.44 -6.88 -23.20
C ARG A 107 9.88 -5.83 -22.19
N VAL A 108 8.96 -5.34 -21.38
CA VAL A 108 9.20 -4.31 -20.34
C VAL A 108 8.71 -4.84 -19.01
N SER A 109 9.59 -4.86 -18.01
CA SER A 109 9.23 -4.97 -16.60
C SER A 109 8.82 -3.59 -16.10
N TRP A 110 7.68 -3.51 -15.44
CA TRP A 110 7.13 -2.26 -14.94
C TRP A 110 6.83 -2.37 -13.45
N GLN A 111 7.01 -1.25 -12.74
CA GLN A 111 6.53 -1.05 -11.39
C GLN A 111 5.81 0.30 -11.34
N VAL A 112 4.63 0.30 -10.74
CA VAL A 112 3.87 1.49 -10.38
C VAL A 112 3.72 1.54 -8.87
N THR A 113 3.99 2.70 -8.30
CA THR A 113 3.64 2.99 -6.91
C THR A 113 2.55 4.02 -6.84
N GLY A 114 1.73 3.97 -5.79
CA GLY A 114 0.79 5.05 -5.48
C GLY A 114 0.63 5.23 -3.97
N ILE A 115 0.35 6.45 -3.56
CA ILE A 115 0.04 6.82 -2.18
C ILE A 115 -1.41 6.38 -1.90
N ARG A 116 -1.59 5.56 -0.86
CA ARG A 116 -2.91 5.04 -0.47
C ARG A 116 -3.86 6.19 -0.10
N ARG A 117 -5.12 6.17 -0.54
CA ARG A 117 -6.11 7.28 -0.39
C ARG A 117 -7.54 6.86 -0.03
N ASP A 118 -7.77 5.62 0.39
CA ASP A 118 -9.09 5.24 0.92
C ASP A 118 -9.41 6.01 2.22
N PRO A 119 -10.69 6.09 2.63
CA PRO A 119 -11.11 6.92 3.77
C PRO A 119 -10.32 6.66 5.06
N TRP A 120 -9.95 5.40 5.33
CA TRP A 120 -9.16 5.09 6.51
C TRP A 120 -7.75 5.65 6.40
N ALA A 121 -7.06 5.46 5.28
CA ALA A 121 -5.70 5.98 5.08
C ALA A 121 -5.64 7.51 5.12
N VAL A 122 -6.67 8.19 4.60
CA VAL A 122 -6.77 9.66 4.66
C VAL A 122 -6.97 10.13 6.11
N ALA A 123 -7.84 9.48 6.87
CA ALA A 123 -8.11 9.84 8.26
C ALA A 123 -6.98 9.45 9.24
N ASN A 124 -6.12 8.49 8.86
CA ASN A 124 -5.09 7.90 9.73
C ASN A 124 -3.70 8.00 9.12
N ARG A 125 -3.34 9.17 8.56
CA ARG A 125 -1.99 9.41 8.04
C ARG A 125 -0.95 9.31 9.15
N ILE A 126 0.16 8.63 8.86
CA ILE A 126 1.30 8.56 9.76
C ILE A 126 2.03 9.91 9.73
N ALA A 127 2.22 10.52 10.90
CA ALA A 127 3.15 11.63 11.04
C ALA A 127 4.58 11.08 10.87
N VAL A 128 5.24 11.46 9.77
CA VAL A 128 6.58 10.97 9.42
C VAL A 128 7.62 11.45 10.45
N GLU A 129 7.41 12.65 10.98
CA GLU A 129 8.21 13.24 12.04
C GLU A 129 7.28 13.84 13.09
N GLU A 130 7.54 13.54 14.35
CA GLU A 130 6.78 14.05 15.50
C GLU A 130 7.75 14.36 16.64
N GLU A 131 7.49 15.48 17.32
CA GLU A 131 8.18 15.79 18.57
C GLU A 131 7.82 14.75 19.63
N LYS A 132 8.84 14.23 20.33
CA LYS A 132 8.57 13.35 21.47
C LYS A 132 7.74 14.10 22.53
N PRO A 133 6.84 13.40 23.24
CA PRO A 133 6.24 13.93 24.46
C PRO A 133 7.32 14.47 25.41
N THR A 134 6.99 15.52 26.16
CA THR A 134 7.96 16.22 27.03
C THR A 134 8.69 15.28 27.97
N GLU A 135 7.99 14.27 28.51
CA GLU A 135 8.50 13.23 29.40
C GLU A 135 9.47 12.24 28.72
N ASP A 136 9.41 12.12 27.39
CA ASP A 136 10.25 11.22 26.59
C ASP A 136 11.41 11.96 25.90
N LYS A 137 11.43 13.30 25.97
CA LYS A 137 12.56 14.10 25.45
C LYS A 137 13.84 13.75 26.21
N GLY A 138 14.92 13.51 25.45
CA GLY A 138 16.20 13.03 25.98
C GLY A 138 16.23 11.53 26.32
N ARG A 139 15.13 10.79 26.12
CA ARG A 139 15.04 9.34 26.35
C ARG A 139 14.98 8.56 25.03
N TYR A 140 15.22 7.26 25.09
CA TYR A 140 15.37 6.39 23.91
C TYR A 140 14.46 5.17 24.01
N LEU A 141 14.00 4.64 22.87
CA LEU A 141 13.28 3.37 22.85
C LEU A 141 14.22 2.19 23.21
N HIS A 142 15.47 2.26 22.74
CA HIS A 142 16.54 1.28 22.97
C HIS A 142 17.87 2.00 23.25
N PRO A 143 18.11 2.50 24.48
CA PRO A 143 19.29 3.33 24.82
C PRO A 143 20.64 2.67 24.53
N GLU A 144 20.73 1.35 24.69
CA GLU A 144 21.94 0.57 24.49
C GLU A 144 22.48 0.68 23.05
N LEU A 145 21.60 0.86 22.06
CA LEU A 145 21.98 1.09 20.66
C LEU A 145 22.66 2.44 20.43
N TRP A 146 22.57 3.34 21.41
CA TRP A 146 23.16 4.68 21.41
C TRP A 146 24.26 4.84 22.46
N GLY A 147 24.71 3.74 23.09
CA GLY A 147 25.70 3.78 24.18
C GLY A 147 25.19 4.47 25.44
N ARG A 148 23.87 4.53 25.63
CA ARG A 148 23.21 5.20 26.76
C ARG A 148 22.81 4.20 27.84
N PRO A 149 22.74 4.65 29.11
CA PRO A 149 22.34 3.79 30.22
C PRO A 149 20.85 3.42 30.14
N LYS A 150 20.47 2.29 30.74
CA LYS A 150 19.12 1.71 30.62
C LYS A 150 18.04 2.60 31.25
N GLU A 151 18.41 3.44 32.20
CA GLU A 151 17.54 4.40 32.89
C GLU A 151 16.98 5.47 31.93
N GLU A 152 17.69 5.74 30.82
CA GLU A 152 17.23 6.61 29.74
C GLU A 152 16.23 5.92 28.79
N GLN A 153 15.81 4.69 29.08
CA GLN A 153 14.81 3.98 28.27
C GLN A 153 13.41 4.52 28.48
N VAL A 154 12.71 4.90 27.41
CA VAL A 154 11.27 5.19 27.44
C VAL A 154 10.54 3.97 28.02
N HIS A 155 9.95 4.14 29.20
CA HIS A 155 9.13 3.10 29.81
C HIS A 155 7.74 3.24 29.22
N HIS A 156 7.37 2.32 28.34
CA HIS A 156 6.05 2.24 27.71
C HIS A 156 4.96 2.18 28.79
N ARG A 157 4.43 3.34 29.20
CA ARG A 157 3.09 3.41 29.78
C ARG A 157 2.19 3.34 28.57
N LEU A 158 1.53 2.19 28.39
CA LEU A 158 0.69 1.81 27.23
C LEU A 158 0.25 3.04 26.42
N VAL A 159 0.69 3.08 25.16
CA VAL A 159 0.32 4.07 24.16
C VAL A 159 -1.20 4.05 24.00
N ALA A 160 -1.88 4.75 24.91
CA ALA A 160 -3.30 5.08 24.83
C ALA A 160 -3.49 6.47 24.21
N GLU A 161 -2.41 7.27 24.13
CA GLU A 161 -2.48 8.68 23.74
C GLU A 161 -1.82 9.03 22.40
N ALA A 162 -0.87 8.24 21.87
CA ALA A 162 -0.37 8.45 20.50
C ALA A 162 -1.36 7.98 19.40
N GLY A 163 -2.54 7.51 19.82
CA GLY A 163 -3.71 7.26 18.99
C GLY A 163 -4.74 8.39 19.03
N ARG A 164 -4.39 9.61 19.49
CA ARG A 164 -5.20 10.80 19.17
C ARG A 164 -5.02 11.16 17.71
N LEU A 165 -5.57 10.28 16.87
CA LEU A 165 -6.30 10.70 15.69
C LEU A 165 -7.21 11.83 16.16
N THR A 166 -7.02 13.04 15.67
CA THR A 166 -8.03 14.08 15.79
C THR A 166 -9.27 13.54 15.07
N ALA A 167 -10.17 12.89 15.81
CA ALA A 167 -11.48 12.56 15.33
C ALA A 167 -12.09 13.86 14.80
N PRO A 168 -12.63 13.91 13.56
CA PRO A 168 -13.45 15.05 13.18
C PRO A 168 -14.56 15.19 14.22
N GLU A 169 -14.69 16.39 14.78
CA GLU A 169 -15.78 16.72 15.69
C GLU A 169 -17.10 16.38 14.98
N ARG A 170 -17.86 15.46 15.59
CA ARG A 170 -19.22 15.00 15.24
C ARG A 170 -19.31 13.91 14.16
N LEU A 171 -19.35 12.68 14.66
CA LEU A 171 -19.87 11.48 13.96
C LEU A 171 -21.40 11.42 13.89
N GLU A 172 -22.13 12.46 14.34
CA GLU A 172 -23.59 12.49 14.35
C GLU A 172 -24.23 12.92 13.01
N ASP A 173 -23.44 13.42 12.06
CA ASP A 173 -23.94 13.95 10.78
C ASP A 173 -23.74 13.00 9.57
N ILE A 174 -23.24 11.77 9.75
CA ILE A 174 -23.29 10.74 8.70
C ILE A 174 -24.69 10.10 8.75
N GLN A 175 -25.68 10.87 8.29
CA GLN A 175 -27.04 10.42 8.09
C GLN A 175 -27.06 9.35 7.00
N THR A 176 -27.49 8.14 7.41
CA THR A 176 -28.23 7.15 6.63
C THR A 176 -27.89 7.06 5.14
N VAL A 177 -27.10 6.06 4.77
CA VAL A 177 -27.17 5.48 3.42
C VAL A 177 -28.63 5.11 3.17
N ASP A 178 -29.27 5.80 2.23
CA ASP A 178 -30.63 5.50 1.80
C ASP A 178 -30.64 4.10 1.18
N ARG A 179 -31.01 3.10 1.99
CA ARG A 179 -31.05 1.69 1.59
C ARG A 179 -31.99 1.46 0.41
N SER A 180 -33.00 2.33 0.23
CA SER A 180 -33.92 2.22 -0.89
C SER A 180 -33.22 2.49 -2.23
N ARG A 181 -32.32 3.47 -2.27
CA ARG A 181 -31.53 3.80 -3.46
C ARG A 181 -30.52 2.71 -3.82
N VAL A 182 -29.87 2.10 -2.82
CA VAL A 182 -28.93 0.97 -3.04
C VAL A 182 -29.65 -0.28 -3.56
N GLU A 183 -30.87 -0.54 -3.07
CA GLU A 183 -31.71 -1.64 -3.55
C GLU A 183 -32.24 -1.39 -4.97
N GLU A 184 -32.52 -0.15 -5.32
CA GLU A 184 -32.98 0.26 -6.66
C GLU A 184 -31.85 0.15 -7.70
N GLU A 185 -30.65 0.63 -7.38
CA GLU A 185 -29.45 0.48 -8.22
C GLU A 185 -29.09 -1.01 -8.43
N ARG A 186 -29.25 -1.85 -7.40
CA ARG A 186 -29.04 -3.30 -7.52
C ARG A 186 -30.07 -3.97 -8.44
N ARG A 187 -31.35 -3.57 -8.36
CA ARG A 187 -32.39 -4.08 -9.28
C ARG A 187 -32.12 -3.69 -10.73
N GLN A 188 -31.72 -2.44 -10.98
CA GLN A 188 -31.38 -1.98 -12.33
C GLN A 188 -30.19 -2.75 -12.91
N MET A 189 -29.17 -3.04 -12.09
CA MET A 189 -28.01 -3.84 -12.51
C MET A 189 -28.40 -5.30 -12.82
N GLU A 190 -29.23 -5.93 -11.99
CA GLU A 190 -29.70 -7.30 -12.22
C GLU A 190 -30.58 -7.40 -13.48
N GLU A 191 -31.34 -6.36 -13.80
CA GLU A 191 -32.18 -6.28 -15.00
C GLU A 191 -31.35 -6.07 -16.28
N LEU A 192 -30.33 -5.20 -16.23
CA LEU A 192 -29.34 -5.04 -17.32
C LEU A 192 -28.58 -6.34 -17.62
N LEU A 193 -28.16 -7.06 -16.57
CA LEU A 193 -27.50 -8.36 -16.71
C LEU A 193 -28.42 -9.45 -17.28
N ARG A 194 -29.73 -9.31 -17.10
CA ARG A 194 -30.72 -10.22 -17.67
C ARG A 194 -30.99 -9.93 -19.14
N GLN A 195 -31.04 -8.65 -19.52
CA GLN A 195 -31.18 -8.22 -20.91
C GLN A 195 -29.95 -8.53 -21.76
N ALA A 196 -28.75 -8.53 -21.18
CA ALA A 196 -27.51 -8.89 -21.87
C ALA A 196 -27.34 -10.42 -22.11
N LYS A 197 -28.27 -11.26 -21.62
CA LYS A 197 -28.25 -12.72 -21.77
C LYS A 197 -29.27 -13.25 -22.78
N HIS A 198 -29.92 -12.38 -23.56
CA HIS A 198 -30.76 -12.70 -24.72
C HIS A 198 -30.26 -11.91 -25.93
#